data_AF-A0A9E0V377-F1
#
_entry.id   AF-A0A9E0V377-F1
#
_cell.length_a   1.000
_cell.length_b   1.000
_cell.length_c   1.000
_cell.angle_alpha   90.00
_cell.angle_beta   90.00
_cell.angle_gamma   90.00
#
_symmetry.space_group_name_H-M   'P 1'
#
loop_
_entity.id
_entity.type
_entity.pdbx_description
1 polymer ?
#
loop_
_entity_poly.entity_id
_entity_poly.type
_entity_poly.pdbx_seq_one_letter_code
_entity_poly.pdbx_strand_id
1 'polypeptide(L)'
;MRILKKTLKVLAIIVGIFVLLILSFCLYVWKVSDIQPPSVADTSAFSLPRNHIEGTLYHVNDNWIRKNRWGLYEMYISGAPFEMGVKEGKLSQEEIVSQEIAFTDEIKRMIPSKDYLHFLKYVVGFINRDLPDHVTDEYKQEIYGISHAAADSFSWIGNKYARILNYHAAHDIGHALQNMMLVGCTSFGAWGDKTVNGSMLLGRNFDFWVGDKFAENKIVSFYKPKNGFAFASITWGGFTGVVSGMNEKGLTVTINAARSDIPFGAATPVSLVAREVLQYAANIDQAIAIAKKRKMFVSESFLVGSTADKKSIIIEKTPSQLDVYDPGVNVIQCTNHYQSKLFENQKLNLEQKDKSASVYRYQRLQELMQQNYPLTPQKMATILRDRRGLGGANIGDGNEKAVNQLIAHHSIIFQPDSLKFWISTSPWQLGTYVCYDLRKIFSLNGLKQDKDIANVAENIAPDSFLSSKEYLHFLDYRKNKLALLHGLNIDTAQVVHSNPNMYDAYRIAGDYCLQNGWYQSAINYYNQALKHEVATKDEREAISKKIAISEKRLKQ
;
A
#
# COMPACT_ATOMS: atom_id res chain seq x y z
N MET A 1 -3.64 32.28 59.15
CA MET A 1 -4.95 31.98 58.49
C MET A 1 -5.31 32.86 57.29
N ARG A 2 -5.17 34.21 57.35
CA ARG A 2 -5.60 35.12 56.27
C ARG A 2 -4.79 34.98 54.97
N ILE A 3 -3.47 34.79 55.09
CA ILE A 3 -2.56 34.53 53.96
C ILE A 3 -2.91 33.19 53.29
N LEU A 4 -3.03 32.12 54.07
CA LEU A 4 -3.41 30.78 53.60
C LEU A 4 -4.71 30.78 52.78
N LYS A 5 -5.77 31.46 53.26
CA LYS A 5 -7.04 31.61 52.53
C LYS A 5 -6.88 32.37 51.20
N LYS A 6 -6.00 33.38 51.15
CA LYS A 6 -5.73 34.15 49.93
C LYS A 6 -4.95 33.31 48.91
N THR A 7 -3.94 32.55 49.34
CA THR A 7 -3.21 31.60 48.47
C THR A 7 -4.10 30.49 47.95
N LEU A 8 -4.97 29.89 48.78
CA LEU A 8 -5.91 28.86 48.33
C LEU A 8 -6.92 29.41 47.31
N LYS A 9 -7.39 30.65 47.48
CA LYS A 9 -8.28 31.31 46.53
C LYS A 9 -7.59 31.56 45.18
N VAL A 10 -6.34 32.04 45.19
CA VAL A 10 -5.54 32.25 43.97
C VAL A 10 -5.27 30.91 43.27
N LEU A 11 -4.89 29.87 44.02
CA LEU A 11 -4.68 28.53 43.47
C LEU A 11 -5.97 27.96 42.87
N ALA A 12 -7.11 28.11 43.54
CA ALA A 12 -8.41 27.68 43.01
C ALA A 12 -8.80 28.43 41.72
N ILE A 13 -8.49 29.72 41.60
CA ILE A 13 -8.70 30.50 40.37
C ILE A 13 -7.78 29.98 39.25
N ILE A 14 -6.50 29.75 39.53
CA ILE A 14 -5.54 29.21 38.55
C ILE A 14 -5.99 27.83 38.06
N VAL A 15 -6.37 26.94 38.98
CA VAL A 15 -6.91 25.62 38.66
C VAL A 15 -8.21 25.74 37.87
N GLY A 16 -9.12 26.66 38.24
CA GLY A 16 -10.36 26.92 37.50
C GLY A 16 -10.13 27.40 36.07
N ILE A 17 -9.17 28.30 35.86
CA ILE A 17 -8.77 28.76 34.51
C ILE A 17 -8.19 27.59 33.72
N PHE A 18 -7.31 26.80 34.32
CA PHE A 18 -6.69 25.65 33.66
C PHE A 18 -7.73 24.59 33.26
N VAL A 19 -8.71 24.30 34.13
CA VAL A 19 -9.84 23.42 33.82
C VAL A 19 -10.69 23.98 32.68
N LEU A 20 -10.99 25.28 32.67
CA LEU A 20 -11.77 25.90 31.60
C LEU A 20 -11.01 25.87 30.26
N LEU A 21 -9.70 26.07 30.26
CA LEU A 21 -8.85 25.94 29.07
C LEU A 21 -8.85 24.50 28.54
N ILE A 22 -8.72 23.50 29.42
CA ILE A 22 -8.81 22.09 29.05
C ILE A 22 -10.19 21.77 28.46
N LEU A 23 -11.28 22.19 29.11
CA LEU A 23 -12.63 21.95 28.62
C LEU A 23 -12.86 22.61 27.25
N SER A 24 -12.37 23.85 27.08
CA SER A 24 -12.45 24.57 25.80
C SER A 24 -11.64 23.86 24.71
N PHE A 25 -10.45 23.37 25.03
CA PHE A 25 -9.61 22.59 24.12
C PHE A 25 -10.27 21.25 23.76
N CYS A 26 -10.82 20.52 24.72
CA CYS A 26 -11.54 19.27 24.47
C CYS A 26 -12.78 19.49 23.58
N LEU A 27 -13.56 20.56 23.83
CA LEU A 27 -14.69 20.94 22.98
C LEU A 27 -14.25 21.31 21.55
N TYR A 28 -13.14 22.04 21.43
CA TYR A 28 -12.54 22.36 20.14
C TYR A 28 -12.11 21.09 19.38
N VAL A 29 -11.35 20.19 20.02
CA VAL A 29 -10.92 18.91 19.45
C VAL A 29 -12.13 18.07 19.02
N TRP A 30 -13.15 17.97 19.87
CA TRP A 30 -14.39 17.25 19.55
C TRP A 30 -15.06 17.81 18.29
N LYS A 31 -15.15 19.14 18.16
CA LYS A 31 -15.76 19.81 17.01
C LYS A 31 -14.95 19.62 15.71
N VAL A 32 -13.63 19.72 15.77
CA VAL A 32 -12.77 19.64 14.56
C VAL A 32 -12.47 18.20 14.13
N SER A 33 -12.67 17.22 15.00
CA SER A 33 -12.45 15.81 14.66
C SER A 33 -13.53 15.22 13.74
N ASP A 34 -14.68 15.87 13.61
CA ASP A 34 -15.79 15.37 12.78
C ASP A 34 -15.85 16.08 11.43
N ILE A 35 -15.19 15.47 10.45
CA ILE A 35 -15.10 15.99 9.09
C ILE A 35 -16.48 15.98 8.42
N GLN A 36 -16.92 17.15 7.96
CA GLN A 36 -18.21 17.31 7.29
C GLN A 36 -18.11 16.96 5.79
N PRO A 37 -19.14 16.32 5.22
CA PRO A 37 -19.20 16.02 3.79
C PRO A 37 -19.31 17.30 2.94
N PRO A 38 -18.85 17.26 1.68
CA PRO A 38 -19.04 18.37 0.76
C PRO A 38 -20.53 18.56 0.42
N SER A 39 -20.90 19.79 0.07
CA SER A 39 -22.21 20.05 -0.53
C SER A 39 -22.23 19.56 -1.98
N VAL A 40 -23.28 18.83 -2.36
CA VAL A 40 -23.46 18.28 -3.72
C VAL A 40 -24.77 18.79 -4.29
N ALA A 41 -24.70 19.41 -5.48
CA ALA A 41 -25.88 20.00 -6.12
C ALA A 41 -26.84 18.95 -6.71
N ASP A 42 -26.31 17.89 -7.31
CA ASP A 42 -27.10 16.81 -7.93
C ASP A 42 -26.90 15.50 -7.18
N THR A 43 -27.94 15.06 -6.48
CA THR A 43 -27.96 13.81 -5.70
C THR A 43 -28.76 12.70 -6.38
N SER A 44 -29.19 12.89 -7.64
CA SER A 44 -30.03 11.96 -8.37
C SER A 44 -29.43 10.55 -8.49
N ALA A 45 -28.10 10.42 -8.47
CA ALA A 45 -27.39 9.14 -8.50
C ALA A 45 -27.83 8.17 -7.39
N PHE A 46 -28.35 8.68 -6.25
CA PHE A 46 -28.87 7.84 -5.17
C PHE A 46 -30.10 7.03 -5.56
N SER A 47 -30.91 7.47 -6.53
CA SER A 47 -32.09 6.71 -6.97
C SER A 47 -31.76 5.57 -7.94
N LEU A 48 -30.53 5.51 -8.48
CA LEU A 48 -30.14 4.50 -9.47
C LEU A 48 -30.15 3.07 -8.88
N PRO A 49 -30.89 2.11 -9.46
CA PRO A 49 -30.91 0.75 -8.94
C PRO A 49 -29.61 -0.01 -9.27
N ARG A 50 -29.20 -0.90 -8.36
CA ARG A 50 -28.21 -1.95 -8.63
C ARG A 50 -28.96 -3.20 -9.09
N ASN A 51 -28.70 -3.64 -10.32
CA ASN A 51 -29.37 -4.79 -10.92
C ASN A 51 -28.39 -5.95 -11.07
N HIS A 52 -28.76 -7.14 -10.61
CA HIS A 52 -28.07 -8.37 -10.98
C HIS A 52 -28.46 -8.76 -12.41
N ILE A 53 -27.48 -9.11 -13.24
CA ILE A 53 -27.72 -9.44 -14.65
C ILE A 53 -27.60 -10.95 -14.87
N GLU A 54 -26.41 -11.49 -14.61
CA GLU A 54 -26.06 -12.90 -14.82
C GLU A 54 -24.82 -13.24 -14.01
N GLY A 55 -24.72 -14.45 -13.47
CA GLY A 55 -23.50 -14.90 -12.78
C GLY A 55 -23.08 -13.94 -11.67
N THR A 56 -21.90 -13.34 -11.84
CA THR A 56 -21.31 -12.35 -10.92
C THR A 56 -21.49 -10.90 -11.38
N LEU A 57 -22.14 -10.67 -12.53
CA LEU A 57 -22.29 -9.36 -13.15
C LEU A 57 -23.45 -8.56 -12.54
N TYR A 58 -23.13 -7.37 -12.04
CA TYR A 58 -24.08 -6.37 -11.56
C TYR A 58 -23.93 -5.05 -12.30
N HIS A 59 -25.04 -4.35 -12.52
CA HIS A 59 -25.10 -3.09 -13.23
C HIS A 59 -25.69 -1.96 -12.39
N VAL A 60 -25.20 -0.75 -12.66
CA VAL A 60 -25.87 0.52 -12.34
C VAL A 60 -25.80 1.38 -13.61
N ASN A 61 -26.90 1.45 -14.37
CA ASN A 61 -26.95 2.01 -15.72
C ASN A 61 -25.88 1.39 -16.65
N ASP A 62 -24.96 2.21 -17.17
CA ASP A 62 -23.86 1.84 -18.07
C ASP A 62 -22.60 1.32 -17.34
N ASN A 63 -22.67 1.24 -16.01
CA ASN A 63 -21.56 0.86 -15.13
C ASN A 63 -21.78 -0.55 -14.62
N TRP A 64 -20.68 -1.26 -14.38
CA TRP A 64 -20.78 -2.66 -14.01
C TRP A 64 -19.62 -3.13 -13.15
N ILE A 65 -19.86 -4.21 -12.42
CA ILE A 65 -18.85 -4.99 -11.71
C ILE A 65 -19.10 -6.47 -11.95
N ARG A 66 -18.03 -7.25 -12.07
CA ARG A 66 -18.06 -8.72 -12.11
C ARG A 66 -16.87 -9.30 -11.36
N LYS A 67 -16.94 -10.58 -11.02
CA LYS A 67 -15.79 -11.34 -10.50
C LYS A 67 -15.38 -12.39 -11.53
N ASN A 68 -14.20 -12.22 -12.10
CA ASN A 68 -13.72 -13.13 -13.14
C ASN A 68 -13.31 -14.50 -12.55
N ARG A 69 -13.08 -15.47 -13.43
CA ARG A 69 -12.70 -16.84 -13.05
C ARG A 69 -11.35 -16.98 -12.33
N TRP A 70 -10.51 -15.95 -12.35
CA TRP A 70 -9.25 -15.90 -11.60
C TRP A 70 -9.38 -15.22 -10.23
N GLY A 71 -10.60 -14.82 -9.85
CA GLY A 71 -10.90 -14.22 -8.56
C GLY A 71 -10.67 -12.71 -8.47
N LEU A 72 -10.38 -12.03 -9.58
CA LEU A 72 -10.30 -10.57 -9.61
C LEU A 72 -11.69 -9.97 -9.82
N TYR A 73 -11.99 -8.90 -9.10
CA TYR A 73 -13.11 -8.05 -9.45
C TYR A 73 -12.71 -7.15 -10.62
N GLU A 74 -13.58 -7.00 -11.59
CA GLU A 74 -13.43 -6.09 -12.73
C GLU A 74 -14.58 -5.10 -12.65
N MET A 75 -14.27 -3.81 -12.64
CA MET A 75 -15.27 -2.76 -12.45
C MET A 75 -15.09 -1.64 -13.47
N TYR A 76 -16.18 -1.15 -14.06
CA TYR A 76 -16.18 -0.01 -14.96
C TYR A 76 -17.07 1.10 -14.42
N ILE A 77 -16.50 2.29 -14.24
CA ILE A 77 -17.16 3.47 -13.66
C ILE A 77 -17.00 4.69 -14.56
N SER A 78 -18.12 5.36 -14.86
CA SER A 78 -18.23 6.54 -15.70
C SER A 78 -19.14 7.59 -15.06
N GLY A 79 -18.89 8.86 -15.36
CA GLY A 79 -19.80 9.96 -15.01
C GLY A 79 -19.14 11.14 -14.31
N ALA A 80 -19.97 11.97 -13.67
CA ALA A 80 -19.51 13.07 -12.83
C ALA A 80 -18.98 12.55 -11.48
N PRO A 81 -18.15 13.31 -10.74
CA PRO A 81 -17.42 12.77 -9.58
C PRO A 81 -18.32 12.15 -8.50
N PHE A 82 -19.35 12.88 -8.06
CA PHE A 82 -20.31 12.36 -7.09
C PHE A 82 -21.06 11.11 -7.60
N GLU A 83 -21.51 11.17 -8.86
CA GLU A 83 -22.24 10.09 -9.51
C GLU A 83 -21.40 8.82 -9.61
N MET A 84 -20.14 8.95 -10.03
CA MET A 84 -19.16 7.86 -10.05
C MET A 84 -19.02 7.25 -8.67
N GLY A 85 -18.91 8.09 -7.63
CA GLY A 85 -18.78 7.61 -6.26
C GLY A 85 -20.00 6.80 -5.80
N VAL A 86 -21.22 7.25 -6.10
CA VAL A 86 -22.44 6.51 -5.75
C VAL A 86 -22.56 5.21 -6.56
N LYS A 87 -22.22 5.22 -7.85
CA LYS A 87 -22.21 4.03 -8.71
C LYS A 87 -21.21 3.00 -8.20
N GLU A 88 -19.98 3.41 -7.92
CA GLU A 88 -18.92 2.57 -7.36
C GLU A 88 -19.36 1.98 -6.01
N GLY A 89 -19.88 2.82 -5.11
CA GLY A 89 -20.35 2.38 -3.80
C GLY A 89 -21.45 1.32 -3.90
N LYS A 90 -22.42 1.49 -4.81
CA LYS A 90 -23.49 0.51 -5.04
C LYS A 90 -22.98 -0.79 -5.67
N LEU A 91 -22.06 -0.69 -6.62
CA LEU A 91 -21.54 -1.87 -7.32
C LEU A 91 -20.65 -2.71 -6.40
N SER A 92 -19.78 -2.07 -5.63
CA SER A 92 -18.74 -2.71 -4.81
C SER A 92 -19.05 -2.72 -3.30
N GLN A 93 -20.33 -2.68 -2.92
CA GLN A 93 -20.73 -2.52 -1.52
C GLN A 93 -20.18 -3.62 -0.63
N GLU A 94 -20.25 -4.88 -1.09
CA GLU A 94 -19.72 -6.02 -0.36
C GLU A 94 -18.19 -5.91 -0.17
N GLU A 95 -17.46 -5.47 -1.19
CA GLU A 95 -16.01 -5.29 -1.15
C GLU A 95 -15.60 -4.14 -0.21
N ILE A 96 -16.36 -3.03 -0.19
CA ILE A 96 -16.14 -1.89 0.72
C ILE A 96 -16.30 -2.35 2.18
N VAL A 97 -17.40 -3.03 2.49
CA VAL A 97 -17.68 -3.53 3.84
C VAL A 97 -16.61 -4.54 4.28
N SER A 98 -16.25 -5.47 3.38
CA SER A 98 -15.18 -6.44 3.65
C SER A 98 -13.84 -5.76 3.94
N GLN A 99 -13.52 -4.67 3.22
CA GLN A 99 -12.28 -3.93 3.43
C GLN A 99 -12.26 -3.22 4.78
N GLU A 100 -13.36 -2.56 5.18
CA GLU A 100 -13.45 -1.90 6.49
C GLU A 100 -13.33 -2.90 7.64
N ILE A 101 -13.92 -4.10 7.50
CA ILE A 101 -13.79 -5.18 8.47
C ILE A 101 -12.33 -5.62 8.57
N ALA A 102 -11.69 -5.95 7.44
CA ALA A 102 -10.31 -6.42 7.42
C ALA A 102 -9.36 -5.39 8.06
N PHE A 103 -9.48 -4.12 7.68
CA PHE A 103 -8.65 -3.04 8.20
C PHE A 103 -8.89 -2.80 9.71
N THR A 104 -10.15 -2.78 10.14
CA THR A 104 -10.48 -2.52 11.54
C THR A 104 -10.09 -3.68 12.45
N ASP A 105 -10.20 -4.92 11.97
CA ASP A 105 -9.78 -6.11 12.73
C ASP A 105 -8.27 -6.09 13.00
N GLU A 106 -7.45 -5.69 12.02
CA GLU A 106 -6.01 -5.51 12.25
C GLU A 106 -5.70 -4.38 13.23
N ILE A 107 -6.41 -3.24 13.14
CA ILE A 107 -6.25 -2.16 14.14
C ILE A 107 -6.56 -2.66 15.55
N LYS A 108 -7.66 -3.40 15.73
CA LYS A 108 -8.04 -3.96 17.04
C LYS A 108 -7.05 -5.01 17.55
N ARG A 109 -6.38 -5.74 16.64
CA ARG A 109 -5.30 -6.68 17.01
C ARG A 109 -4.07 -5.94 17.50
N MET A 110 -3.65 -4.91 16.78
CA MET A 110 -2.51 -4.07 17.18
C MET A 110 -2.80 -3.28 18.46
N ILE A 111 -4.04 -2.83 18.65
CA ILE A 111 -4.47 -2.01 19.78
C ILE A 111 -5.75 -2.59 20.40
N PRO A 112 -5.62 -3.56 21.32
CA PRO A 112 -6.78 -4.24 21.92
C PRO A 112 -7.62 -3.35 22.87
N SER A 113 -7.03 -2.27 23.40
CA SER A 113 -7.70 -1.39 24.35
C SER A 113 -8.74 -0.49 23.68
N LYS A 114 -10.02 -0.70 24.00
CA LYS A 114 -11.14 0.10 23.48
C LYS A 114 -11.05 1.57 23.89
N ASP A 115 -10.61 1.85 25.10
CA ASP A 115 -10.48 3.22 25.62
C ASP A 115 -9.34 3.95 24.90
N TYR A 116 -8.23 3.25 24.63
CA TYR A 116 -7.12 3.83 23.88
C TYR A 116 -7.50 4.06 22.40
N LEU A 117 -8.26 3.16 21.79
CA LEU A 117 -8.82 3.38 20.45
C LEU A 117 -9.74 4.61 20.39
N HIS A 118 -10.58 4.81 21.41
CA HIS A 118 -11.41 6.03 21.51
C HIS A 118 -10.58 7.29 21.68
N PHE A 119 -9.50 7.23 22.46
CA PHE A 119 -8.56 8.35 22.57
C PHE A 119 -7.88 8.65 21.22
N LEU A 120 -7.39 7.61 20.54
CA LEU A 120 -6.71 7.74 19.24
C LEU A 120 -7.62 8.33 18.16
N LYS A 121 -8.93 8.05 18.18
CA LYS A 121 -9.90 8.71 17.30
C LYS A 121 -9.75 10.22 17.32
N TYR A 122 -9.72 10.83 18.51
CA TYR A 122 -9.66 12.29 18.64
C TYR A 122 -8.27 12.83 18.28
N VAL A 123 -7.22 12.06 18.52
CA VAL A 123 -5.85 12.42 18.08
C VAL A 123 -5.77 12.43 16.55
N VAL A 124 -6.21 11.36 15.89
CA VAL A 124 -6.22 11.25 14.43
C VAL A 124 -7.14 12.30 13.82
N GLY A 125 -8.35 12.47 14.36
CA GLY A 125 -9.30 13.49 13.94
C GLY A 125 -8.72 14.90 14.05
N PHE A 126 -7.99 15.20 15.13
CA PHE A 126 -7.33 16.49 15.31
C PHE A 126 -6.16 16.70 14.33
N ILE A 127 -5.32 15.69 14.09
CA ILE A 127 -4.20 15.78 13.15
C ILE A 127 -4.72 15.96 11.71
N ASN A 128 -5.81 15.26 11.36
CA ASN A 128 -6.38 15.25 10.02
C ASN A 128 -7.55 16.22 9.83
N ARG A 129 -7.81 17.12 10.78
CA ARG A 129 -8.95 18.07 10.71
C ARG A 129 -8.95 18.92 9.43
N ASP A 130 -7.77 19.27 8.93
CA ASP A 130 -7.57 20.10 7.73
C ASP A 130 -7.41 19.23 6.45
N LEU A 131 -7.53 17.90 6.55
CA LEU A 131 -7.41 16.98 5.41
C LEU A 131 -8.35 17.31 4.24
N PRO A 132 -9.63 17.66 4.47
CA PRO A 132 -10.52 18.06 3.37
C PRO A 132 -9.94 19.23 2.55
N ASP A 133 -9.28 20.20 3.18
CA ASP A 133 -8.77 21.39 2.48
C ASP A 133 -7.63 21.05 1.51
N HIS A 134 -7.02 19.88 1.67
CA HIS A 134 -5.95 19.37 0.81
C HIS A 134 -6.45 18.40 -0.27
N VAL A 135 -7.75 18.14 -0.34
CA VAL A 135 -8.37 17.29 -1.35
C VAL A 135 -9.20 18.16 -2.30
N THR A 136 -9.10 17.89 -3.61
CA THR A 136 -9.91 18.60 -4.61
C THR A 136 -11.38 18.26 -4.48
N ASP A 137 -12.27 19.19 -4.84
CA ASP A 137 -13.71 18.98 -4.70
C ASP A 137 -14.24 17.80 -5.53
N GLU A 138 -13.63 17.52 -6.68
CA GLU A 138 -13.88 16.30 -7.46
C GLU A 138 -13.74 15.03 -6.60
N TYR A 139 -12.57 14.84 -5.99
CA TYR A 139 -12.32 13.66 -5.14
C TYR A 139 -13.12 13.69 -3.84
N LYS A 140 -13.40 14.85 -3.24
CA LYS A 140 -14.31 14.93 -2.09
C LYS A 140 -15.69 14.40 -2.43
N GLN A 141 -16.22 14.77 -3.60
CA GLN A 141 -17.53 14.34 -4.06
C GLN A 141 -17.57 12.84 -4.38
N GLU A 142 -16.55 12.30 -5.06
CA GLU A 142 -16.43 10.86 -5.35
C GLU A 142 -16.34 10.05 -4.04
N ILE A 143 -15.47 10.46 -3.11
CA ILE A 143 -15.34 9.85 -1.78
C ILE A 143 -16.66 9.92 -1.00
N TYR A 144 -17.36 11.06 -1.08
CA TYR A 144 -18.66 11.22 -0.44
C TYR A 144 -19.70 10.26 -1.02
N GLY A 145 -19.79 10.14 -2.34
CA GLY A 145 -20.66 9.16 -3.00
C GLY A 145 -20.40 7.73 -2.52
N ILE A 146 -19.14 7.31 -2.52
CA ILE A 146 -18.70 5.97 -2.07
C ILE A 146 -19.05 5.72 -0.61
N SER A 147 -18.87 6.74 0.25
CA SER A 147 -19.02 6.60 1.70
C SER A 147 -20.39 6.10 2.14
N HIS A 148 -21.43 6.23 1.31
CA HIS A 148 -22.77 5.72 1.64
C HIS A 148 -22.82 4.19 1.67
N ALA A 149 -21.93 3.51 0.96
CA ALA A 149 -21.80 2.06 0.97
C ALA A 149 -20.99 1.52 2.17
N ALA A 150 -20.29 2.40 2.89
CA ALA A 150 -19.50 2.03 4.07
C ALA A 150 -20.38 1.47 5.20
N ALA A 151 -19.83 0.58 6.01
CA ALA A 151 -20.51 -0.12 7.08
C ALA A 151 -20.92 0.81 8.23
N ASP A 152 -22.07 0.56 8.85
CA ASP A 152 -22.52 1.33 10.02
C ASP A 152 -21.79 0.95 11.31
N SER A 153 -21.21 -0.26 11.36
CA SER A 153 -20.54 -0.84 12.55
C SER A 153 -19.29 -0.11 13.02
N PHE A 154 -18.77 0.84 12.23
CA PHE A 154 -17.53 1.57 12.51
C PHE A 154 -17.75 3.06 12.83
N SER A 155 -18.99 3.47 13.13
CA SER A 155 -19.32 4.84 13.56
C SER A 155 -18.53 5.33 14.79
N TRP A 156 -18.07 4.39 15.62
CA TRP A 156 -17.18 4.70 16.74
C TRP A 156 -15.84 5.28 16.28
N ILE A 157 -15.31 4.93 15.10
CA ILE A 157 -14.09 5.53 14.49
C ILE A 157 -14.39 6.93 13.94
N GLY A 158 -15.53 7.10 13.28
CA GLY A 158 -15.94 8.36 12.65
C GLY A 158 -17.17 8.15 11.77
N ASN A 159 -17.77 9.25 11.31
CA ASN A 159 -18.84 9.17 10.30
C ASN A 159 -18.31 8.53 8.99
N LYS A 160 -19.18 7.99 8.15
CA LYS A 160 -18.77 7.22 6.96
C LYS A 160 -17.84 8.01 6.04
N TYR A 161 -18.18 9.27 5.76
CA TYR A 161 -17.36 10.14 4.91
C TYR A 161 -15.97 10.38 5.51
N ALA A 162 -15.91 10.73 6.79
CA ALA A 162 -14.65 10.94 7.50
C ALA A 162 -13.77 9.67 7.46
N ARG A 163 -14.35 8.48 7.65
CA ARG A 163 -13.58 7.23 7.59
C ARG A 163 -12.99 6.98 6.21
N ILE A 164 -13.82 6.98 5.16
CA ILE A 164 -13.34 6.75 3.78
C ILE A 164 -12.30 7.79 3.38
N LEU A 165 -12.50 9.07 3.72
CA LEU A 165 -11.51 10.10 3.47
C LEU A 165 -10.18 9.83 4.21
N ASN A 166 -10.23 9.48 5.50
CA ASN A 166 -9.02 9.20 6.28
C ASN A 166 -8.29 7.94 5.80
N TYR A 167 -8.98 6.94 5.25
CA TYR A 167 -8.32 5.75 4.67
C TYR A 167 -7.38 6.09 3.51
N HIS A 168 -7.61 7.21 2.82
CA HIS A 168 -6.68 7.67 1.78
C HIS A 168 -5.34 8.16 2.36
N ALA A 169 -5.36 8.67 3.59
CA ALA A 169 -4.16 9.06 4.34
C ALA A 169 -3.58 7.89 5.18
N ALA A 170 -4.27 6.76 5.32
CA ALA A 170 -3.83 5.65 6.16
C ALA A 170 -2.53 5.02 5.66
N HIS A 171 -2.35 4.90 4.34
CA HIS A 171 -1.08 4.48 3.73
C HIS A 171 0.06 5.38 4.21
N ASP A 172 -0.11 6.69 4.08
CA ASP A 172 0.89 7.69 4.41
C ASP A 172 1.20 7.72 5.91
N ILE A 173 0.18 7.62 6.76
CA ILE A 173 0.34 7.57 8.22
C ILE A 173 1.02 6.26 8.67
N GLY A 174 0.65 5.13 8.06
CA GLY A 174 1.28 3.83 8.33
C GLY A 174 2.78 3.85 8.02
N HIS A 175 3.18 4.48 6.91
CA HIS A 175 4.59 4.68 6.54
C HIS A 175 5.32 5.59 7.52
N ALA A 176 4.73 6.73 7.88
CA ALA A 176 5.35 7.70 8.79
C ALA A 176 5.59 7.13 10.19
N LEU A 177 4.75 6.18 10.63
CA LEU A 177 4.86 5.58 11.96
C LEU A 177 5.88 4.42 12.03
N GLN A 178 6.54 4.06 10.91
CA GLN A 178 7.69 3.14 10.70
C GLN A 178 7.72 1.77 11.44
N ASN A 179 6.79 1.48 12.34
CA ASN A 179 6.75 0.29 13.19
C ASN A 179 5.43 -0.49 13.06
N MET A 180 4.49 -0.06 12.21
CA MET A 180 3.14 -0.65 12.14
C MET A 180 2.90 -1.50 10.88
N MET A 181 3.69 -1.33 9.81
CA MET A 181 3.46 -2.03 8.54
C MET A 181 4.76 -2.40 7.83
N LEU A 182 4.87 -3.65 7.36
CA LEU A 182 6.00 -4.09 6.52
C LEU A 182 5.77 -3.62 5.08
N VAL A 183 6.62 -2.72 4.60
CA VAL A 183 6.52 -2.08 3.28
C VAL A 183 7.84 -2.18 2.54
N GLY A 184 7.82 -2.73 1.34
CA GLY A 184 9.03 -3.15 0.61
C GLY A 184 8.93 -3.03 -0.91
N CYS A 185 8.17 -2.04 -1.40
CA CYS A 185 7.83 -1.91 -2.82
C CYS A 185 9.06 -1.98 -3.74
N THR A 186 8.89 -2.66 -4.88
CA THR A 186 9.93 -2.76 -5.92
C THR A 186 9.28 -2.48 -7.27
N SER A 187 9.81 -1.53 -8.01
CA SER A 187 9.39 -1.22 -9.38
C SER A 187 10.57 -1.01 -10.31
N PHE A 188 10.37 -1.29 -11.59
CA PHE A 188 11.42 -1.18 -12.61
C PHE A 188 10.82 -1.10 -14.00
N GLY A 189 11.65 -0.75 -14.98
CA GLY A 189 11.27 -0.85 -16.38
C GLY A 189 12.44 -0.88 -17.34
N ALA A 190 12.13 -1.24 -18.57
CA ALA A 190 13.06 -1.28 -19.68
C ALA A 190 12.32 -0.96 -20.98
N TRP A 191 13.03 -0.39 -21.96
CA TRP A 191 12.50 -0.08 -23.28
C TRP A 191 13.61 -0.16 -24.34
N GLY A 192 13.29 0.11 -25.61
CA GLY A 192 14.30 0.18 -26.67
C GLY A 192 15.15 -1.09 -26.80
N ASP A 193 16.47 -0.95 -26.76
CA ASP A 193 17.41 -2.08 -26.89
C ASP A 193 17.36 -3.10 -25.73
N LYS A 194 16.62 -2.79 -24.66
CA LYS A 194 16.47 -3.68 -23.50
C LYS A 194 15.22 -4.56 -23.54
N THR A 195 14.37 -4.44 -24.55
CA THR A 195 13.17 -5.28 -24.74
C THR A 195 13.13 -5.89 -26.13
N VAL A 196 12.47 -7.05 -26.28
CA VAL A 196 12.57 -7.87 -27.51
C VAL A 196 12.13 -7.11 -28.76
N ASN A 197 11.15 -6.22 -28.64
CA ASN A 197 10.55 -5.47 -29.74
C ASN A 197 10.64 -3.95 -29.55
N GLY A 198 11.49 -3.47 -28.64
CA GLY A 198 11.59 -2.05 -28.31
C GLY A 198 10.45 -1.48 -27.47
N SER A 199 9.40 -2.27 -27.14
CA SER A 199 8.29 -1.81 -26.30
C SER A 199 8.77 -1.41 -24.91
N MET A 200 8.12 -0.41 -24.34
CA MET A 200 8.26 -0.08 -22.92
C MET A 200 7.56 -1.13 -22.07
N LEU A 201 8.29 -1.68 -21.09
CA LEU A 201 7.77 -2.59 -20.07
C LEU A 201 8.10 -2.03 -18.70
N LEU A 202 7.09 -1.92 -17.83
CA LEU A 202 7.23 -1.43 -16.45
C LEU A 202 6.60 -2.45 -15.51
N GLY A 203 7.30 -2.86 -14.46
CA GLY A 203 6.84 -3.85 -13.49
C GLY A 203 6.84 -3.29 -12.07
N ARG A 204 5.92 -3.76 -11.22
CA ARG A 204 5.85 -3.38 -9.80
C ARG A 204 5.34 -4.53 -8.92
N ASN A 205 6.00 -4.78 -7.80
CA ASN A 205 5.43 -5.42 -6.61
C ASN A 205 4.99 -4.34 -5.61
N PHE A 206 3.69 -4.32 -5.27
CA PHE A 206 3.16 -3.46 -4.21
C PHE A 206 3.11 -4.21 -2.88
N ASP A 207 4.22 -4.16 -2.14
CA ASP A 207 4.37 -4.78 -0.83
C ASP A 207 3.71 -3.89 0.23
N PHE A 208 2.42 -4.16 0.47
CA PHE A 208 1.57 -3.49 1.45
C PHE A 208 0.67 -4.54 2.11
N TRP A 209 1.04 -4.96 3.32
CA TRP A 209 0.34 -6.02 4.04
C TRP A 209 -0.33 -5.49 5.31
N VAL A 210 -1.66 -5.59 5.34
CA VAL A 210 -2.53 -5.27 6.49
C VAL A 210 -3.41 -6.47 6.79
N GLY A 211 -2.77 -7.64 6.94
CA GLY A 211 -3.47 -8.92 7.05
C GLY A 211 -3.89 -9.49 5.69
N ASP A 212 -4.08 -10.81 5.65
CA ASP A 212 -4.34 -11.53 4.40
C ASP A 212 -5.69 -11.14 3.77
N LYS A 213 -6.70 -10.91 4.60
CA LYS A 213 -8.05 -10.49 4.18
C LYS A 213 -8.03 -9.18 3.39
N PHE A 214 -7.10 -8.27 3.68
CA PHE A 214 -7.03 -6.96 3.02
C PHE A 214 -6.71 -7.07 1.52
N ALA A 215 -5.98 -8.13 1.10
CA ALA A 215 -5.55 -8.33 -0.28
C ALA A 215 -6.39 -9.37 -1.06
N GLU A 216 -7.45 -9.91 -0.45
CA GLU A 216 -8.31 -10.92 -1.06
C GLU A 216 -9.15 -10.35 -2.21
N ASN A 217 -9.86 -9.24 -1.96
CA ASN A 217 -10.82 -8.65 -2.89
C ASN A 217 -10.21 -7.52 -3.73
N LYS A 218 -9.20 -7.88 -4.54
CA LYS A 218 -8.59 -6.96 -5.51
C LYS A 218 -9.59 -6.55 -6.60
N ILE A 219 -9.62 -5.26 -6.91
CA ILE A 219 -10.44 -4.69 -7.96
C ILE A 219 -9.55 -4.10 -9.06
N VAL A 220 -9.77 -4.55 -10.29
CA VAL A 220 -9.27 -3.91 -11.51
C VAL A 220 -10.34 -2.92 -11.97
N SER A 221 -10.15 -1.65 -11.64
CA SER A 221 -11.13 -0.59 -11.93
C SER A 221 -10.75 0.18 -13.18
N PHE A 222 -11.71 0.34 -14.09
CA PHE A 222 -11.64 1.12 -15.32
C PHE A 222 -12.52 2.35 -15.17
N TYR A 223 -11.89 3.52 -15.12
CA TYR A 223 -12.56 4.79 -14.89
C TYR A 223 -12.63 5.58 -16.20
N LYS A 224 -13.82 6.10 -16.51
CA LYS A 224 -14.08 7.07 -17.57
C LYS A 224 -14.71 8.33 -16.96
N PRO A 225 -13.91 9.16 -16.27
CA PRO A 225 -14.42 10.35 -15.62
C PRO A 225 -14.94 11.36 -16.63
N LYS A 226 -15.86 12.24 -16.19
CA LYS A 226 -16.36 13.34 -17.02
C LYS A 226 -15.25 14.31 -17.45
N ASN A 227 -14.24 14.50 -16.60
CA ASN A 227 -13.09 15.37 -16.86
C ASN A 227 -11.78 14.57 -16.75
N GLY A 228 -10.83 14.87 -17.64
CA GLY A 228 -9.57 14.15 -17.71
C GLY A 228 -9.63 12.91 -18.61
N PHE A 229 -8.60 12.09 -18.53
CA PHE A 229 -8.42 10.88 -19.33
C PHE A 229 -9.11 9.67 -18.69
N ALA A 230 -9.54 8.73 -19.51
CA ALA A 230 -9.90 7.40 -19.02
C ALA A 230 -8.65 6.63 -18.56
N PHE A 231 -8.77 5.84 -17.49
CA PHE A 231 -7.63 5.11 -16.92
C PHE A 231 -8.05 3.85 -16.17
N ALA A 232 -7.09 2.94 -15.98
CA ALA A 232 -7.24 1.79 -15.10
C ALA A 232 -6.39 1.94 -13.85
N SER A 233 -6.90 1.43 -12.73
CA SER A 233 -6.21 1.37 -11.43
C SER A 233 -6.44 0.00 -10.79
N ILE A 234 -5.41 -0.52 -10.13
CA ILE A 234 -5.57 -1.66 -9.22
C ILE A 234 -5.89 -1.11 -7.83
N THR A 235 -7.07 -1.42 -7.34
CA THR A 235 -7.63 -0.87 -6.10
C THR A 235 -8.31 -1.97 -5.25
N TRP A 236 -8.96 -1.54 -4.18
CA TRP A 236 -9.81 -2.31 -3.28
C TRP A 236 -11.05 -1.49 -2.92
N GLY A 237 -12.03 -2.10 -2.26
CA GLY A 237 -13.29 -1.45 -1.93
C GLY A 237 -13.09 -0.13 -1.18
N GLY A 238 -13.61 0.96 -1.75
CA GLY A 238 -13.72 2.26 -1.10
C GLY A 238 -12.53 3.19 -1.28
N PHE A 239 -11.55 2.82 -2.11
CA PHE A 239 -10.33 3.58 -2.34
C PHE A 239 -10.29 4.19 -3.75
N THR A 240 -10.39 5.52 -3.83
CA THR A 240 -10.38 6.30 -5.09
C THR A 240 -8.97 6.71 -5.52
N GLY A 241 -8.02 6.68 -4.58
CA GLY A 241 -6.61 6.92 -4.84
C GLY A 241 -6.01 5.88 -5.80
N VAL A 242 -4.84 6.22 -6.36
CA VAL A 242 -4.09 5.32 -7.24
C VAL A 242 -2.80 4.92 -6.55
N VAL A 243 -2.50 3.62 -6.56
CA VAL A 243 -1.18 3.09 -6.18
C VAL A 243 -0.44 2.47 -7.36
N SER A 244 -1.18 1.91 -8.33
CA SER A 244 -0.71 1.39 -9.61
C SER A 244 -1.77 1.66 -10.68
N GLY A 245 -1.42 2.33 -11.78
CA GLY A 245 -2.38 2.52 -12.87
C GLY A 245 -1.78 2.99 -14.19
N MET A 246 -2.61 2.96 -15.23
CA MET A 246 -2.29 3.37 -16.60
C MET A 246 -3.48 4.08 -17.24
N ASN A 247 -3.25 5.21 -17.92
CA ASN A 247 -4.29 5.95 -18.62
C ASN A 247 -4.32 5.66 -20.13
N GLU A 248 -5.37 6.12 -20.80
CA GLU A 248 -5.58 5.92 -22.25
C GLU A 248 -4.55 6.63 -23.14
N LYS A 249 -3.72 7.53 -22.58
CA LYS A 249 -2.58 8.15 -23.26
C LYS A 249 -1.29 7.33 -23.16
N GLY A 250 -1.33 6.21 -22.43
CA GLY A 250 -0.16 5.38 -22.19
C GLY A 250 0.81 6.02 -21.18
N LEU A 251 0.28 6.82 -20.25
CA LEU A 251 1.00 7.24 -19.05
C LEU A 251 0.72 6.22 -17.93
N THR A 252 1.76 5.77 -17.26
CA THR A 252 1.66 4.88 -16.08
C THR A 252 2.14 5.60 -14.84
N VAL A 253 1.57 5.29 -13.67
CA VAL A 253 2.11 5.74 -12.38
C VAL A 253 2.09 4.61 -11.35
N THR A 254 3.18 4.48 -10.60
CA THR A 254 3.25 3.63 -9.41
C THR A 254 3.97 4.36 -8.27
N ILE A 255 3.62 4.06 -7.02
CA ILE A 255 4.24 4.69 -5.84
C ILE A 255 5.19 3.74 -5.10
N ASN A 256 6.27 4.28 -4.54
CA ASN A 256 7.31 3.57 -3.79
C ASN A 256 7.76 4.40 -2.58
N ALA A 257 7.33 3.96 -1.39
CA ALA A 257 7.47 4.76 -0.17
C ALA A 257 8.94 5.08 0.13
N ALA A 258 9.20 6.31 0.57
CA ALA A 258 10.50 6.75 1.02
C ALA A 258 10.45 7.13 2.50
N ARG A 259 11.61 7.06 3.17
CA ARG A 259 11.71 7.46 4.57
C ARG A 259 11.39 8.95 4.71
N SER A 260 10.48 9.27 5.64
CA SER A 260 9.97 10.62 5.86
C SER A 260 10.03 10.98 7.34
N ASP A 261 10.11 12.28 7.63
CA ASP A 261 9.77 12.80 8.96
C ASP A 261 8.30 12.54 9.28
N ILE A 262 7.98 12.50 10.59
CA ILE A 262 6.62 12.37 11.08
C ILE A 262 5.83 13.65 10.73
N PRO A 263 4.66 13.56 10.07
CA PRO A 263 3.87 14.73 9.72
C PRO A 263 3.25 15.36 10.97
N PHE A 264 3.29 16.69 11.04
CA PHE A 264 2.68 17.48 12.13
C PHE A 264 1.28 18.04 11.79
N GLY A 265 0.77 17.79 10.58
CA GLY A 265 -0.53 18.25 10.13
C GLY A 265 -0.92 17.66 8.77
N ALA A 266 -2.16 17.94 8.36
CA ALA A 266 -2.71 17.41 7.13
C ALA A 266 -2.02 17.94 5.86
N ALA A 267 -2.02 17.12 4.82
CA ALA A 267 -1.56 17.47 3.48
C ALA A 267 -2.33 16.63 2.45
N THR A 268 -2.00 16.73 1.16
CA THR A 268 -2.66 15.89 0.14
C THR A 268 -2.12 14.45 0.25
N PRO A 269 -3.00 13.43 0.38
CA PRO A 269 -2.59 12.03 0.35
C PRO A 269 -1.86 11.68 -0.94
N VAL A 270 -0.77 10.91 -0.82
CA VAL A 270 0.08 10.49 -1.95
C VAL A 270 -0.76 9.85 -3.07
N SER A 271 -1.68 8.96 -2.69
CA SER A 271 -2.51 8.20 -3.61
C SER A 271 -3.45 9.10 -4.44
N LEU A 272 -3.88 10.24 -3.89
CA LEU A 272 -4.68 11.22 -4.61
C LEU A 272 -3.83 12.08 -5.56
N VAL A 273 -2.55 12.32 -5.25
CA VAL A 273 -1.61 12.93 -6.20
C VAL A 273 -1.36 11.98 -7.38
N ALA A 274 -1.15 10.69 -7.12
CA ALA A 274 -1.02 9.68 -8.18
C ALA A 274 -2.30 9.58 -9.03
N ARG A 275 -3.48 9.66 -8.41
CA ARG A 275 -4.78 9.72 -9.12
C ARG A 275 -4.85 10.94 -10.03
N GLU A 276 -4.45 12.13 -9.55
CA GLU A 276 -4.45 13.35 -10.34
C GLU A 276 -3.48 13.27 -11.52
N VAL A 277 -2.27 12.74 -11.31
CA VAL A 277 -1.29 12.48 -12.39
C VAL A 277 -1.91 11.58 -13.44
N LEU A 278 -2.49 10.45 -13.03
CA LEU A 278 -3.02 9.48 -13.98
C LEU A 278 -4.24 10.01 -14.75
N GLN A 279 -5.09 10.79 -14.09
CA GLN A 279 -6.30 11.34 -14.68
C GLN A 279 -6.03 12.55 -15.59
N TYR A 280 -4.98 13.35 -15.33
CA TYR A 280 -4.79 14.64 -16.01
C TYR A 280 -3.47 14.82 -16.77
N ALA A 281 -2.48 13.94 -16.62
CA ALA A 281 -1.23 14.02 -17.38
C ALA A 281 -1.24 13.10 -18.61
N ALA A 282 -0.80 13.64 -19.75
CA ALA A 282 -0.53 12.90 -20.98
C ALA A 282 0.97 12.61 -21.19
N ASN A 283 1.85 13.26 -20.42
CA ASN A 283 3.30 13.15 -20.53
C ASN A 283 4.00 13.46 -19.19
N ILE A 284 5.32 13.31 -19.16
CA ILE A 284 6.18 13.50 -17.97
C ILE A 284 6.09 14.93 -17.42
N ASP A 285 6.18 15.95 -18.28
CA ASP A 285 6.17 17.35 -17.82
C ASP A 285 4.87 17.71 -17.09
N GLN A 286 3.74 17.22 -17.60
CA GLN A 286 2.44 17.40 -16.94
C GLN A 286 2.36 16.63 -15.62
N ALA A 287 2.92 15.42 -15.55
CA ALA A 287 2.99 14.65 -14.31
C ALA A 287 3.82 15.38 -13.23
N ILE A 288 4.97 15.95 -13.62
CA ILE A 288 5.82 16.77 -12.74
C ILE A 288 5.06 18.02 -12.28
N ALA A 289 4.37 18.72 -13.18
CA ALA A 289 3.61 19.92 -12.85
C ALA A 289 2.51 19.66 -11.82
N ILE A 290 1.79 18.54 -11.97
CA ILE A 290 0.77 18.10 -11.01
C ILE A 290 1.40 17.79 -9.65
N ALA A 291 2.45 16.96 -9.61
CA ALA A 291 3.12 16.61 -8.37
C ALA A 291 3.69 17.84 -7.64
N LYS A 292 4.22 18.83 -8.39
CA LYS A 292 4.75 20.08 -7.84
C LYS A 292 3.68 20.98 -7.20
N LYS A 293 2.45 20.96 -7.73
CA LYS A 293 1.32 21.78 -7.22
C LYS A 293 0.84 21.33 -5.84
N ARG A 294 1.09 20.08 -5.45
CA ARG A 294 0.58 19.48 -4.22
C ARG A 294 1.61 19.48 -3.09
N LYS A 295 1.15 19.77 -1.87
CA LYS A 295 1.91 19.50 -0.64
C LYS A 295 1.52 18.10 -0.17
N MET A 296 2.50 17.27 0.19
CA MET A 296 2.28 15.86 0.54
C MET A 296 2.53 15.58 2.03
N PHE A 297 1.90 14.52 2.55
CA PHE A 297 2.06 14.06 3.94
C PHE A 297 3.45 13.50 4.20
N VAL A 298 3.94 12.69 3.27
CA VAL A 298 5.14 11.88 3.42
C VAL A 298 6.00 11.98 2.18
N SER A 299 7.21 11.46 2.32
CA SER A 299 8.18 11.28 1.26
C SER A 299 7.81 10.07 0.41
N GLU A 300 7.71 10.26 -0.90
CA GLU A 300 7.31 9.22 -1.86
C GLU A 300 8.14 9.32 -3.15
N SER A 301 8.28 8.18 -3.84
CA SER A 301 8.76 8.12 -5.22
C SER A 301 7.63 7.71 -6.17
N PHE A 302 7.38 8.47 -7.23
CA PHE A 302 6.43 8.13 -8.29
C PHE A 302 7.20 7.67 -9.53
N LEU A 303 7.17 6.37 -9.84
CA LEU A 303 7.67 5.88 -11.12
C LEU A 303 6.63 6.18 -12.20
N VAL A 304 6.99 7.05 -13.15
CA VAL A 304 6.13 7.49 -14.24
C VAL A 304 6.71 7.01 -15.56
N GLY A 305 5.91 6.26 -16.32
CA GLY A 305 6.20 5.86 -17.68
C GLY A 305 5.35 6.64 -18.66
N SER A 306 5.91 7.03 -19.80
CA SER A 306 5.21 7.84 -20.79
C SER A 306 5.47 7.36 -22.21
N THR A 307 4.39 6.97 -22.89
CA THR A 307 4.42 6.66 -24.33
C THR A 307 4.77 7.89 -25.16
N ALA A 308 4.28 9.07 -24.76
CA ALA A 308 4.54 10.33 -25.47
C ALA A 308 6.03 10.70 -25.45
N ASP A 309 6.69 10.49 -24.31
CA ASP A 309 8.10 10.83 -24.11
C ASP A 309 9.05 9.66 -24.43
N LYS A 310 8.51 8.46 -24.65
CA LYS A 310 9.25 7.20 -24.93
C LYS A 310 10.31 6.87 -23.87
N LYS A 311 10.04 7.23 -22.62
CA LYS A 311 10.90 6.93 -21.47
C LYS A 311 10.10 6.87 -20.16
N SER A 312 10.78 6.46 -19.10
CA SER A 312 10.28 6.53 -17.74
C SER A 312 11.21 7.33 -16.85
N ILE A 313 10.65 7.98 -15.83
CA ILE A 313 11.37 8.74 -14.79
C ILE A 313 10.83 8.38 -13.41
N ILE A 314 11.55 8.78 -12.36
CA ILE A 314 11.03 8.78 -10.99
C ILE A 314 10.90 10.22 -10.52
N ILE A 315 9.70 10.63 -10.15
CA ILE A 315 9.47 11.89 -9.44
C ILE A 315 9.63 11.60 -7.95
N GLU A 316 10.66 12.17 -7.34
CA GLU A 316 10.91 12.03 -5.91
C GLU A 316 10.41 13.26 -5.20
N LYS A 317 9.59 13.08 -4.17
CA LYS A 317 8.92 14.20 -3.52
C LYS A 317 8.82 14.00 -2.01
N THR A 318 9.34 14.97 -1.28
CA THR A 318 9.14 15.14 0.16
C THR A 318 7.97 16.11 0.41
N PRO A 319 7.56 16.32 1.68
CA PRO A 319 6.55 17.33 2.00
C PRO A 319 6.87 18.76 1.51
N SER A 320 8.15 19.10 1.32
CA SER A 320 8.59 20.46 0.99
C SER A 320 9.36 20.58 -0.33
N GLN A 321 9.90 19.49 -0.88
CA GLN A 321 10.78 19.53 -2.06
C GLN A 321 10.39 18.45 -3.06
N LEU A 322 10.76 18.66 -4.32
CA LEU A 322 10.60 17.69 -5.41
C LEU A 322 11.86 17.75 -6.27
N ASP A 323 12.32 16.59 -6.71
CA ASP A 323 13.37 16.42 -7.72
C ASP A 323 13.02 15.21 -8.61
N VAL A 324 13.68 15.11 -9.76
CA VAL A 324 13.43 14.07 -10.75
C VAL A 324 14.67 13.25 -10.97
N TYR A 325 14.53 11.93 -10.90
CA TYR A 325 15.55 10.99 -11.35
C TYR A 325 15.20 10.50 -12.76
N ASP A 326 16.05 10.84 -13.71
CA ASP A 326 16.07 10.30 -15.07
C ASP A 326 17.37 9.48 -15.22
N PRO A 327 17.29 8.17 -15.50
CA PRO A 327 18.49 7.34 -15.61
C PRO A 327 19.35 7.67 -16.84
N GLY A 328 18.81 8.40 -17.83
CA GLY A 328 19.51 8.71 -19.09
C GLY A 328 19.80 7.49 -19.97
N VAL A 329 19.24 6.32 -19.63
CA VAL A 329 19.41 5.04 -20.31
C VAL A 329 18.06 4.31 -20.39
N ASN A 330 18.00 3.25 -21.20
CA ASN A 330 16.74 2.51 -21.46
C ASN A 330 16.33 1.51 -20.35
N VAL A 331 16.67 1.81 -19.10
CA VAL A 331 16.34 1.02 -17.92
C VAL A 331 16.11 1.95 -16.74
N ILE A 332 15.15 1.62 -15.89
CA ILE A 332 14.91 2.32 -14.62
C ILE A 332 14.57 1.33 -13.52
N GLN A 333 14.93 1.66 -12.28
CA GLN A 333 14.71 0.84 -11.09
C GLN A 333 14.35 1.75 -9.92
N CYS A 334 13.45 1.29 -9.04
CA CYS A 334 13.02 2.01 -7.87
C CYS A 334 12.66 1.03 -6.76
N THR A 335 13.35 1.11 -5.63
CA THR A 335 12.98 0.39 -4.40
C THR A 335 12.37 1.35 -3.39
N ASN A 336 13.00 1.61 -2.25
CA ASN A 336 12.47 2.50 -1.20
C ASN A 336 13.54 3.48 -0.72
N HIS A 337 14.35 3.99 -1.63
CA HIS A 337 15.34 5.03 -1.36
C HIS A 337 15.40 5.98 -2.57
N TYR A 338 15.80 7.22 -2.31
CA TYR A 338 15.92 8.26 -3.32
C TYR A 338 17.25 8.18 -4.09
N GLN A 339 17.19 8.55 -5.37
CA GLN A 339 18.24 8.46 -6.37
C GLN A 339 18.56 9.80 -7.04
N SER A 340 17.65 10.78 -6.98
CA SER A 340 17.86 12.10 -7.58
C SER A 340 18.96 12.89 -6.88
N LYS A 341 19.56 13.85 -7.60
CA LYS A 341 20.72 14.62 -7.13
C LYS A 341 20.41 15.43 -5.86
N LEU A 342 19.20 15.95 -5.72
CA LEU A 342 18.79 16.68 -4.53
C LEU A 342 18.68 15.79 -3.28
N PHE A 343 18.25 14.54 -3.45
CA PHE A 343 17.88 13.65 -2.35
C PHE A 343 18.90 12.56 -2.03
N GLU A 344 19.81 12.21 -2.95
CA GLU A 344 20.76 11.11 -2.80
C GLU A 344 21.61 11.20 -1.52
N ASN A 345 21.97 12.42 -1.11
CA ASN A 345 22.86 12.71 0.02
C ASN A 345 22.13 13.25 1.25
N GLN A 346 20.80 13.28 1.26
CA GLN A 346 20.05 13.70 2.44
C GLN A 346 20.15 12.68 3.56
N LYS A 347 20.23 13.15 4.81
CA LYS A 347 20.43 12.31 6.01
C LYS A 347 19.45 11.14 6.09
N LEU A 348 18.14 11.39 5.96
CA LEU A 348 17.12 10.33 6.04
C LEU A 348 17.28 9.29 4.93
N ASN A 349 17.68 9.71 3.73
CA ASN A 349 17.92 8.80 2.61
C ASN A 349 19.19 7.97 2.82
N LEU A 350 20.27 8.58 3.34
CA LEU A 350 21.50 7.85 3.69
C LEU A 350 21.23 6.82 4.79
N GLU A 351 20.46 7.17 5.82
CA GLU A 351 20.05 6.21 6.85
C GLU A 351 19.19 5.08 6.26
N GLN A 352 18.25 5.40 5.37
CA GLN A 352 17.43 4.42 4.68
C GLN A 352 18.28 3.45 3.84
N LYS A 353 19.26 3.97 3.08
CA LYS A 353 20.20 3.17 2.29
C LYS A 353 21.07 2.26 3.15
N ASP A 354 21.49 2.74 4.32
CA ASP A 354 22.37 2.02 5.23
C ASP A 354 21.65 0.94 6.06
N LYS A 355 20.45 1.23 6.54
CA LYS A 355 19.77 0.39 7.54
C LYS A 355 18.75 -0.60 6.98
N SER A 356 18.17 -0.30 5.81
CA SER A 356 17.06 -1.10 5.24
C SER A 356 17.50 -2.12 4.19
N ALA A 357 16.57 -2.97 3.75
CA ALA A 357 16.79 -3.90 2.64
C ALA A 357 16.74 -3.23 1.23
N SER A 358 16.46 -1.93 1.16
CA SER A 358 16.18 -1.19 -0.08
C SER A 358 17.33 -1.27 -1.11
N VAL A 359 18.57 -1.08 -0.68
CA VAL A 359 19.76 -1.11 -1.56
C VAL A 359 20.09 -2.54 -1.99
N TYR A 360 19.94 -3.51 -1.08
CA TYR A 360 20.17 -4.92 -1.40
C TYR A 360 19.18 -5.41 -2.47
N ARG A 361 17.88 -5.11 -2.31
CA ARG A 361 16.86 -5.41 -3.32
C ARG A 361 17.14 -4.73 -4.65
N TYR A 362 17.61 -3.49 -4.63
CA TYR A 362 17.98 -2.75 -5.84
C TYR A 362 19.10 -3.47 -6.62
N GLN A 363 20.15 -3.89 -5.91
CA GLN A 363 21.26 -4.66 -6.49
C GLN A 363 20.79 -6.01 -7.05
N ARG A 364 19.93 -6.73 -6.31
CA ARG A 364 19.35 -8.00 -6.78
C ARG A 364 18.51 -7.79 -8.04
N LEU A 365 17.70 -6.74 -8.07
CA LEU A 365 16.92 -6.37 -9.24
C LEU A 365 17.81 -6.07 -10.45
N GLN A 366 18.95 -5.41 -10.22
CA GLN A 366 19.93 -5.12 -11.27
C GLN A 366 20.51 -6.42 -11.86
N GLU A 367 20.92 -7.38 -11.03
CA GLU A 367 21.38 -8.70 -11.50
C GLU A 367 20.31 -9.39 -12.36
N LEU A 368 19.07 -9.43 -11.85
CA LEU A 368 17.95 -10.08 -12.51
C LEU A 368 17.62 -9.46 -13.86
N MET A 369 17.60 -8.14 -13.95
CA MET A 369 17.35 -7.45 -15.21
C MET A 369 18.46 -7.72 -16.23
N GLN A 370 19.73 -7.62 -15.81
CA GLN A 370 20.88 -7.91 -16.67
C GLN A 370 20.87 -9.35 -17.20
N GLN A 371 20.53 -10.32 -16.36
CA GLN A 371 20.44 -11.73 -16.75
C GLN A 371 19.29 -12.04 -17.71
N ASN A 372 18.25 -11.19 -17.72
CA ASN A 372 17.03 -11.46 -18.49
C ASN A 372 16.92 -10.60 -19.76
N TYR A 373 17.77 -9.60 -20.00
CA TYR A 373 17.70 -8.83 -21.25
C TYR A 373 17.84 -9.71 -22.51
N PRO A 374 17.14 -9.38 -23.61
CA PRO A 374 16.05 -8.40 -23.70
C PRO A 374 14.77 -8.92 -23.01
N LEU A 375 14.03 -8.02 -22.33
CA LEU A 375 12.84 -8.36 -21.55
C LEU A 375 11.59 -8.60 -22.42
N THR A 376 10.71 -9.44 -21.88
CA THR A 376 9.32 -9.71 -22.33
C THR A 376 8.40 -9.68 -21.10
N PRO A 377 7.06 -9.59 -21.25
CA PRO A 377 6.15 -9.68 -20.11
C PRO A 377 6.38 -10.92 -19.23
N GLN A 378 6.69 -12.07 -19.82
CA GLN A 378 7.01 -13.30 -19.09
C GLN A 378 8.27 -13.15 -18.24
N LYS A 379 9.34 -12.56 -18.80
CA LYS A 379 10.57 -12.29 -18.05
C LYS A 379 10.36 -11.24 -16.94
N MET A 380 9.52 -10.23 -17.18
CA MET A 380 9.11 -9.27 -16.13
C MET A 380 8.45 -10.01 -14.95
N ALA A 381 7.52 -10.94 -15.23
CA ALA A 381 6.89 -11.76 -14.20
C ALA A 381 7.88 -12.65 -13.45
N THR A 382 8.86 -13.24 -14.15
CA THR A 382 9.95 -14.01 -13.52
C THR A 382 10.75 -13.16 -12.53
N ILE A 383 11.15 -11.94 -12.92
CA ILE A 383 11.88 -11.01 -12.06
C ILE A 383 11.03 -10.62 -10.83
N LEU A 384 9.75 -10.26 -11.04
CA LEU A 384 8.82 -9.89 -9.97
C LEU A 384 8.55 -11.03 -8.98
N ARG A 385 8.78 -12.28 -9.38
CA ARG A 385 8.59 -13.48 -8.54
C ARG A 385 9.87 -13.96 -7.85
N ASP A 386 11.03 -13.34 -8.09
CA ASP A 386 12.31 -13.78 -7.53
C ASP A 386 12.37 -13.66 -6.00
N ARG A 387 12.60 -14.79 -5.34
CA ARG A 387 12.70 -14.93 -3.88
C ARG A 387 14.15 -15.03 -3.37
N ARG A 388 15.13 -14.79 -4.23
CA ARG A 388 16.55 -15.06 -3.91
C ARG A 388 17.28 -13.77 -3.55
N GLY A 389 18.41 -13.94 -2.86
CA GLY A 389 19.35 -12.87 -2.57
C GLY A 389 20.36 -12.65 -3.68
N LEU A 390 21.33 -11.78 -3.43
CA LEU A 390 22.43 -11.47 -4.36
C LEU A 390 23.14 -12.74 -4.81
N GLY A 391 23.53 -12.79 -6.09
CA GLY A 391 24.14 -13.97 -6.70
C GLY A 391 23.24 -15.21 -6.72
N GLY A 392 21.92 -15.07 -6.50
CA GLY A 392 20.99 -16.19 -6.41
C GLY A 392 21.01 -16.93 -5.07
N ALA A 393 21.60 -16.34 -4.03
CA ALA A 393 21.69 -16.95 -2.70
C ALA A 393 20.32 -17.29 -2.12
N ASN A 394 20.23 -18.43 -1.43
CA ASN A 394 19.04 -18.78 -0.67
C ASN A 394 19.05 -18.07 0.69
N ILE A 395 18.31 -16.96 0.79
CA ILE A 395 18.22 -16.12 2.00
C ILE A 395 16.95 -16.40 2.83
N GLY A 396 16.25 -17.49 2.51
CA GLY A 396 14.98 -17.87 3.13
C GLY A 396 13.77 -17.17 2.52
N ASP A 397 12.63 -17.86 2.54
CA ASP A 397 11.40 -17.36 1.93
C ASP A 397 10.71 -16.32 2.81
N GLY A 398 10.31 -15.20 2.21
CA GLY A 398 9.76 -14.05 2.91
C GLY A 398 10.79 -13.06 3.44
N ASN A 399 12.06 -13.16 3.03
CA ASN A 399 13.10 -12.21 3.39
C ASN A 399 12.92 -10.86 2.68
N GLU A 400 12.97 -9.75 3.42
CA GLU A 400 12.78 -8.39 2.89
C GLU A 400 13.82 -7.99 1.83
N LYS A 401 14.95 -8.69 1.80
CA LYS A 401 16.03 -8.52 0.82
C LYS A 401 15.72 -9.11 -0.56
N ALA A 402 14.69 -9.94 -0.69
CA ALA A 402 14.26 -10.48 -1.98
C ALA A 402 13.31 -9.52 -2.72
N VAL A 403 13.26 -9.59 -4.06
CA VAL A 403 12.28 -8.83 -4.87
C VAL A 403 10.85 -9.27 -4.56
N ASN A 404 10.65 -10.56 -4.31
CA ASN A 404 9.42 -11.17 -3.86
C ASN A 404 9.54 -11.60 -2.39
N GLN A 405 8.95 -10.82 -1.51
CA GLN A 405 8.89 -11.09 -0.07
C GLN A 405 7.63 -11.86 0.35
N LEU A 406 6.77 -12.27 -0.60
CA LEU A 406 5.52 -12.98 -0.35
C LEU A 406 4.53 -12.22 0.56
N ILE A 407 4.50 -10.90 0.38
CA ILE A 407 3.57 -9.98 1.07
C ILE A 407 2.91 -8.97 0.12
N ALA A 408 3.14 -9.08 -1.19
CA ALA A 408 2.58 -8.14 -2.16
C ALA A 408 1.05 -8.19 -2.10
N HIS A 409 0.42 -7.03 -1.98
CA HIS A 409 -1.02 -6.90 -2.23
C HIS A 409 -1.31 -7.30 -3.68
N HIS A 410 -0.52 -6.76 -4.60
CA HIS A 410 -0.60 -7.08 -6.02
C HIS A 410 0.75 -6.88 -6.71
N SER A 411 0.89 -7.52 -7.87
CA SER A 411 1.99 -7.27 -8.79
C SER A 411 1.47 -7.01 -10.19
N ILE A 412 2.05 -6.02 -10.88
CA ILE A 412 1.56 -5.53 -12.17
C ILE A 412 2.70 -5.32 -13.15
N ILE A 413 2.41 -5.59 -14.43
CA ILE A 413 3.29 -5.29 -15.56
C ILE A 413 2.51 -4.42 -16.54
N PHE A 414 3.04 -3.28 -16.92
CA PHE A 414 2.49 -2.40 -17.95
C PHE A 414 3.28 -2.52 -19.24
N GLN A 415 2.57 -2.45 -20.36
CA GLN A 415 3.12 -2.22 -21.69
C GLN A 415 2.38 -1.02 -22.32
N PRO A 416 2.75 0.21 -21.94
CA PRO A 416 1.95 1.40 -22.23
C PRO A 416 1.82 1.71 -23.72
N ASP A 417 2.84 1.42 -24.54
CA ASP A 417 2.78 1.64 -26.00
C ASP A 417 1.66 0.85 -26.68
N SER A 418 1.25 -0.28 -26.08
CA SER A 418 0.15 -1.12 -26.55
C SER A 418 -1.13 -0.95 -25.72
N LEU A 419 -1.12 -0.09 -24.70
CA LEU A 419 -2.18 0.08 -23.71
C LEU A 419 -2.63 -1.24 -23.07
N LYS A 420 -1.65 -2.14 -22.83
CA LYS A 420 -1.86 -3.41 -22.16
C LYS A 420 -1.24 -3.43 -20.78
N PHE A 421 -1.82 -4.20 -19.88
CA PHE A 421 -1.21 -4.51 -18.60
C PHE A 421 -1.60 -5.92 -18.13
N TRP A 422 -0.78 -6.46 -17.23
CA TRP A 422 -0.97 -7.75 -16.62
C TRP A 422 -0.98 -7.61 -15.11
N ILE A 423 -1.98 -8.16 -14.44
CA ILE A 423 -2.12 -8.11 -12.98
C ILE A 423 -2.10 -9.51 -12.38
N SER A 424 -1.29 -9.72 -11.35
CA SER A 424 -1.19 -11.00 -10.66
C SER A 424 -2.45 -11.31 -9.86
N THR A 425 -2.88 -12.57 -9.91
CA THR A 425 -3.94 -13.11 -9.06
C THR A 425 -3.32 -13.64 -7.76
N SER A 426 -4.17 -13.93 -6.78
CA SER A 426 -3.73 -14.51 -5.51
C SER A 426 -3.11 -15.91 -5.69
N PRO A 427 -2.21 -16.33 -4.78
CA PRO A 427 -1.65 -15.54 -3.69
C PRO A 427 -0.52 -14.59 -4.16
N TRP A 428 -0.56 -13.35 -3.66
CA TRP A 428 0.44 -12.30 -3.91
C TRP A 428 0.77 -12.10 -5.41
N GLN A 429 2.03 -12.27 -5.80
CA GLN A 429 2.53 -12.21 -7.18
C GLN A 429 2.68 -13.59 -7.86
N LEU A 430 2.29 -14.68 -7.19
CA LEU A 430 2.53 -16.05 -7.65
C LEU A 430 1.41 -16.57 -8.55
N GLY A 431 0.20 -16.03 -8.44
CA GLY A 431 -0.93 -16.44 -9.26
C GLY A 431 -0.77 -16.10 -10.74
N THR A 432 -1.80 -16.38 -11.53
CA THR A 432 -1.84 -16.05 -12.96
C THR A 432 -1.74 -14.53 -13.11
N TYR A 433 -0.94 -14.06 -14.07
CA TYR A 433 -1.02 -12.68 -14.51
C TYR A 433 -2.07 -12.55 -15.61
N VAL A 434 -3.18 -11.87 -15.31
CA VAL A 434 -4.30 -11.68 -16.22
C VAL A 434 -4.07 -10.44 -17.07
N CYS A 435 -4.09 -10.59 -18.40
CA CYS A 435 -3.85 -9.50 -19.35
C CYS A 435 -5.13 -8.71 -19.65
N TYR A 436 -5.02 -7.38 -19.71
CA TYR A 436 -6.08 -6.48 -20.14
C TYR A 436 -5.57 -5.56 -21.25
N ASP A 437 -6.43 -5.19 -22.20
CA ASP A 437 -6.17 -4.17 -23.23
C ASP A 437 -7.17 -3.02 -23.03
N LEU A 438 -6.67 -1.84 -22.67
CA LEU A 438 -7.52 -0.68 -22.35
C LEU A 438 -8.32 -0.19 -23.56
N ARG A 439 -7.81 -0.32 -24.78
CA ARG A 439 -8.54 0.10 -25.99
C ARG A 439 -9.79 -0.75 -26.15
N LYS A 440 -9.65 -2.07 -25.98
CA LYS A 440 -10.78 -3.00 -26.02
C LYS A 440 -11.80 -2.64 -24.94
N ILE A 441 -11.33 -2.40 -23.71
CA ILE A 441 -12.21 -2.15 -22.56
C ILE A 441 -12.98 -0.85 -22.68
N PHE A 442 -12.32 0.26 -23.03
CA PHE A 442 -12.99 1.55 -23.21
C PHE A 442 -13.82 1.64 -24.50
N SER A 443 -13.69 0.68 -25.42
CA SER A 443 -14.59 0.52 -26.57
C SER A 443 -15.86 -0.28 -26.25
N LEU A 444 -15.96 -0.89 -25.05
CA LEU A 444 -17.16 -1.62 -24.65
C LEU A 444 -18.32 -0.65 -24.43
N ASN A 445 -19.45 -0.90 -25.10
CA ASN A 445 -20.71 -0.19 -24.86
C ASN A 445 -21.52 -0.91 -23.76
N GLY A 446 -20.95 -0.94 -22.55
CA GLY A 446 -21.44 -1.74 -21.42
C GLY A 446 -21.23 -3.25 -21.62
N LEU A 447 -21.23 -3.99 -20.50
CA LEU A 447 -21.06 -5.45 -20.53
C LEU A 447 -22.44 -6.13 -20.45
N LYS A 448 -22.92 -6.78 -21.52
CA LYS A 448 -24.29 -7.34 -21.52
C LYS A 448 -24.43 -8.74 -20.91
N GLN A 449 -23.33 -9.45 -20.75
CA GLN A 449 -23.25 -10.85 -20.33
C GLN A 449 -22.01 -11.03 -19.47
N ASP A 450 -22.04 -11.95 -18.50
CA ASP A 450 -20.88 -12.24 -17.65
C ASP A 450 -19.82 -13.03 -18.44
N LYS A 451 -19.01 -12.31 -19.22
CA LYS A 451 -17.95 -12.86 -20.06
C LYS A 451 -16.60 -12.24 -19.77
N ASP A 452 -15.55 -13.00 -20.04
CA ASP A 452 -14.18 -12.53 -19.87
C ASP A 452 -13.88 -11.34 -20.80
N ILE A 453 -13.50 -10.22 -20.18
CA ILE A 453 -13.00 -9.03 -20.90
C ILE A 453 -11.49 -9.11 -21.14
N ALA A 454 -10.78 -9.87 -20.28
CA ALA A 454 -9.35 -10.10 -20.33
C ALA A 454 -8.90 -10.69 -21.67
N ASN A 455 -7.65 -10.40 -22.05
CA ASN A 455 -6.98 -11.02 -23.18
C ASN A 455 -6.31 -12.32 -22.74
N VAL A 456 -7.12 -13.38 -22.62
CA VAL A 456 -6.72 -14.67 -22.05
C VAL A 456 -5.50 -15.29 -22.74
N ALA A 457 -5.37 -15.10 -24.05
CA ALA A 457 -4.27 -15.66 -24.84
C ALA A 457 -2.90 -15.11 -24.42
N GLU A 458 -2.86 -13.94 -23.79
CA GLU A 458 -1.63 -13.29 -23.32
C GLU A 458 -1.41 -13.45 -21.80
N ASN A 459 -2.25 -14.20 -21.10
CA ASN A 459 -2.04 -14.46 -19.67
C ASN A 459 -0.70 -15.17 -19.43
N ILE A 460 -0.06 -14.86 -18.30
CA ILE A 460 1.14 -15.57 -17.85
C ILE A 460 0.73 -16.55 -16.75
N ALA A 461 1.12 -17.81 -16.92
CA ALA A 461 0.79 -18.91 -16.02
C ALA A 461 1.21 -18.63 -14.56
N PRO A 462 0.54 -19.27 -13.58
CA PRO A 462 0.96 -19.22 -12.18
C PRO A 462 2.39 -19.74 -12.00
N ASP A 463 3.07 -19.27 -10.96
CA ASP A 463 4.43 -19.68 -10.66
C ASP A 463 4.49 -21.14 -10.21
N SER A 464 5.48 -21.89 -10.70
CA SER A 464 5.68 -23.30 -10.32
C SER A 464 5.96 -23.49 -8.84
N PHE A 465 6.46 -22.47 -8.13
CA PHE A 465 6.66 -22.49 -6.68
C PHE A 465 5.38 -22.87 -5.93
N LEU A 466 4.19 -22.49 -6.41
CA LEU A 466 2.92 -22.85 -5.77
C LEU A 466 2.68 -24.36 -5.65
N SER A 467 3.32 -25.16 -6.50
CA SER A 467 3.24 -26.62 -6.49
C SER A 467 4.39 -27.31 -5.76
N SER A 468 5.32 -26.54 -5.19
CA SER A 468 6.56 -27.04 -4.59
C SER A 468 6.39 -27.38 -3.11
N LYS A 469 7.29 -28.22 -2.57
CA LYS A 469 7.35 -28.49 -1.13
C LYS A 469 7.78 -27.26 -0.33
N GLU A 470 8.65 -26.45 -0.93
CA GLU A 470 9.15 -25.20 -0.36
C GLU A 470 8.00 -24.22 -0.08
N TYR A 471 6.97 -24.20 -0.94
CA TYR A 471 5.79 -23.37 -0.69
C TYR A 471 4.97 -23.87 0.50
N LEU A 472 4.77 -25.18 0.64
CA LEU A 472 4.10 -25.74 1.82
C LEU A 472 4.88 -25.43 3.10
N HIS A 473 6.20 -25.57 3.07
CA HIS A 473 7.05 -25.19 4.20
C HIS A 473 6.98 -23.68 4.50
N PHE A 474 6.96 -22.82 3.49
CA PHE A 474 6.74 -21.39 3.70
C PHE A 474 5.40 -21.10 4.39
N LEU A 475 4.33 -21.82 4.04
CA LEU A 475 3.03 -21.67 4.71
C LEU A 475 3.08 -22.10 6.18
N ASP A 476 3.80 -23.18 6.50
CA ASP A 476 4.01 -23.60 7.89
C ASP A 476 4.80 -22.57 8.71
N TYR A 477 5.87 -22.01 8.13
CA TYR A 477 6.63 -20.91 8.71
C TYR A 477 5.73 -19.69 8.95
N ARG A 478 4.98 -19.25 7.92
CA ARG A 478 4.08 -18.09 8.00
C ARG A 478 2.99 -18.29 9.04
N LYS A 479 2.39 -19.48 9.11
CA LYS A 479 1.38 -19.83 10.12
C LYS A 479 1.91 -19.62 11.53
N ASN A 480 3.11 -20.13 11.82
CA ASN A 480 3.72 -19.95 13.13
C ASN A 480 4.14 -18.50 13.39
N LYS A 481 4.62 -17.77 12.38
CA LYS A 481 4.89 -16.32 12.49
C LYS A 481 3.65 -15.55 12.92
N LEU A 482 2.51 -15.80 12.28
CA LEU A 482 1.23 -15.18 12.63
C LEU A 482 0.75 -15.62 14.00
N ALA A 483 0.92 -16.90 14.37
CA ALA A 483 0.57 -17.39 15.70
C ALA A 483 1.35 -16.66 16.81
N LEU A 484 2.67 -16.48 16.65
CA LEU A 484 3.47 -15.70 17.60
C LEU A 484 3.01 -14.24 17.69
N LEU A 485 2.75 -13.59 16.55
CA LEU A 485 2.25 -12.22 16.51
C LEU A 485 0.91 -12.07 17.26
N HIS A 486 0.09 -13.12 17.27
CA HIS A 486 -1.18 -13.16 17.99
C HIS A 486 -1.07 -13.67 19.44
N GLY A 487 0.15 -13.85 19.96
CA GLY A 487 0.36 -14.36 21.33
C GLY A 487 -0.08 -15.82 21.53
N LEU A 488 -0.17 -16.59 20.44
CA LEU A 488 -0.49 -18.02 20.47
C LEU A 488 0.78 -18.86 20.57
N ASN A 489 0.61 -20.13 20.97
CA ASN A 489 1.69 -21.10 20.99
C ASN A 489 2.18 -21.43 19.58
N ILE A 490 3.50 -21.65 19.45
CA ILE A 490 4.15 -22.04 18.21
C ILE A 490 4.99 -23.30 18.42
N ASP A 491 5.25 -24.03 17.34
CA ASP A 491 6.25 -25.09 17.33
C ASP A 491 7.59 -24.53 16.86
N THR A 492 8.50 -24.30 17.80
CA THR A 492 9.83 -23.73 17.49
C THR A 492 10.67 -24.60 16.55
N ALA A 493 10.53 -25.92 16.60
CA ALA A 493 11.26 -26.84 15.73
C ALA A 493 10.68 -26.80 14.31
N GLN A 494 9.34 -26.82 14.19
CA GLN A 494 8.66 -26.70 12.91
C GLN A 494 8.98 -25.35 12.23
N VAL A 495 8.98 -24.25 12.98
CA VAL A 495 9.30 -22.91 12.44
C VAL A 495 10.66 -22.91 11.75
N VAL A 496 11.68 -23.45 12.41
CA VAL A 496 13.04 -23.49 11.87
C VAL A 496 13.15 -24.49 10.72
N HIS A 497 12.58 -25.68 10.87
CA HIS A 497 12.65 -26.72 9.84
C HIS A 497 11.94 -26.32 8.53
N SER A 498 10.85 -25.56 8.64
CA SER A 498 10.05 -25.12 7.51
C SER A 498 10.67 -23.92 6.76
N ASN A 499 11.62 -23.20 7.35
CA ASN A 499 12.34 -22.15 6.62
C ASN A 499 13.79 -21.98 7.14
N PRO A 500 14.65 -22.98 6.92
CA PRO A 500 15.94 -23.10 7.62
C PRO A 500 16.99 -22.08 7.17
N ASN A 501 16.76 -21.36 6.07
CA ASN A 501 17.66 -20.28 5.63
C ASN A 501 17.17 -18.89 6.03
N MET A 502 15.96 -18.79 6.59
CA MET A 502 15.36 -17.53 6.99
C MET A 502 15.77 -17.17 8.42
N TYR A 503 16.52 -16.08 8.59
CA TYR A 503 16.93 -15.59 9.91
C TYR A 503 15.72 -15.41 10.85
N ASP A 504 14.59 -14.99 10.28
CA ASP A 504 13.37 -14.68 11.03
C ASP A 504 12.73 -15.93 11.64
N ALA A 505 12.91 -17.11 11.04
CA ALA A 505 12.44 -18.37 11.62
C ALA A 505 13.12 -18.62 12.98
N TYR A 506 14.44 -18.44 13.03
CA TYR A 506 15.21 -18.52 14.27
C TYR A 506 14.87 -17.38 15.24
N ARG A 507 14.68 -16.15 14.75
CA ARG A 507 14.25 -15.03 15.61
C ARG A 507 12.90 -15.31 16.28
N ILE A 508 11.92 -15.81 15.54
CA ILE A 508 10.57 -16.17 16.04
C ILE A 508 10.67 -17.27 17.10
N ALA A 509 11.44 -18.33 16.84
CA ALA A 509 11.68 -19.39 17.82
C ALA A 509 12.35 -18.85 19.11
N GLY A 510 13.34 -17.95 18.95
CA GLY A 510 14.00 -17.27 20.06
C GLY A 510 13.07 -16.35 20.86
N ASP A 511 12.21 -15.60 20.18
CA ASP A 511 11.22 -14.70 20.80
C ASP A 511 10.22 -15.48 21.64
N TYR A 512 9.73 -16.62 21.13
CA TYR A 512 8.86 -17.51 21.90
C TYR A 512 9.57 -18.08 23.13
N CYS A 513 10.82 -18.54 22.98
CA CYS A 513 11.63 -19.03 24.10
C CYS A 513 11.85 -17.95 25.16
N LEU A 514 12.15 -16.71 24.73
CA LEU A 514 12.34 -15.57 25.63
C LEU A 514 11.05 -15.24 26.41
N GLN A 515 9.89 -15.27 25.75
CA GLN A 515 8.59 -15.05 26.39
C GLN A 515 8.26 -16.11 27.46
N ASN A 516 8.70 -17.35 27.25
CA ASN A 516 8.50 -18.48 28.17
C ASN A 516 9.62 -18.66 29.20
N GLY A 517 10.61 -17.77 29.24
CA GLY A 517 11.72 -17.84 30.20
C GLY A 517 12.78 -18.90 29.86
N TRP A 518 12.76 -19.49 28.67
CA TRP A 518 13.74 -20.49 28.21
C TRP A 518 14.99 -19.81 27.63
N TYR A 519 15.70 -19.06 28.49
CA TYR A 519 16.74 -18.12 28.07
C TYR A 519 17.90 -18.78 27.30
N GLN A 520 18.34 -19.98 27.68
CA GLN A 520 19.43 -20.67 26.98
C GLN A 520 19.03 -21.04 25.55
N SER A 521 17.81 -21.56 25.35
CA SER A 521 17.26 -21.86 24.03
C SER A 521 17.08 -20.59 23.21
N ALA A 522 16.61 -19.50 23.84
CA ALA A 522 16.47 -18.20 23.17
C ALA A 522 17.82 -17.70 22.62
N ILE A 523 18.88 -17.71 23.44
CA ILE A 523 20.24 -17.34 23.03
C ILE A 523 20.72 -18.18 21.85
N ASN A 524 20.52 -19.51 21.93
CA ASN A 524 20.92 -20.41 20.86
C ASN A 524 20.24 -20.06 19.54
N TYR A 525 18.92 -19.85 19.55
CA TYR A 525 18.17 -19.48 18.35
C TYR A 525 18.58 -18.10 17.82
N TYR A 526 18.74 -17.08 18.67
CA TYR A 526 19.18 -15.76 18.22
C TYR A 526 20.58 -15.80 17.60
N ASN A 527 21.51 -16.58 18.17
CA ASN A 527 22.84 -16.75 17.59
C ASN A 527 22.80 -17.45 16.23
N GLN A 528 21.88 -18.40 16.02
CA GLN A 528 21.67 -18.97 14.68
C GLN A 528 21.08 -17.93 13.73
N ALA A 529 20.08 -17.15 14.16
CA ALA A 529 19.50 -16.07 13.33
C ALA A 529 20.57 -15.11 12.79
N LEU A 530 21.54 -14.72 13.63
CA LEU A 530 22.62 -13.81 13.25
C LEU A 530 23.61 -14.37 12.20
N LYS A 531 23.65 -15.69 11.99
CA LYS A 531 24.45 -16.35 10.94
C LYS A 531 23.78 -16.32 9.56
N HIS A 532 22.48 -16.07 9.51
CA HIS A 532 21.73 -15.93 8.27
C HIS A 532 21.69 -14.47 7.80
N GLU A 533 21.17 -14.28 6.58
CA GLU A 533 21.01 -12.96 5.97
C GLU A 533 19.86 -12.18 6.64
N VAL A 534 20.18 -11.44 7.69
CA VAL A 534 19.23 -10.57 8.40
C VAL A 534 18.83 -9.39 7.50
N ALA A 535 17.53 -9.14 7.36
CA ALA A 535 16.99 -8.17 6.41
C ALA A 535 17.46 -6.73 6.65
N THR A 536 17.45 -6.27 7.90
CA THR A 536 17.83 -4.90 8.26
C THR A 536 18.92 -4.83 9.35
N LYS A 537 19.61 -3.69 9.45
CA LYS A 537 20.56 -3.46 10.54
C LYS A 537 19.85 -3.36 11.90
N ASP A 538 18.70 -2.71 11.93
CA ASP A 538 17.94 -2.51 13.16
C ASP A 538 17.43 -3.84 13.74
N GLU A 539 17.02 -4.80 12.90
CA GLU A 539 16.69 -6.16 13.36
C GLU A 539 17.90 -6.91 13.88
N ARG A 540 19.06 -6.78 13.23
CA ARG A 540 20.31 -7.40 13.70
C ARG A 540 20.69 -6.87 15.10
N GLU A 541 20.58 -5.57 15.31
CA GLU A 541 20.77 -4.94 16.62
C GLU A 541 19.72 -5.40 17.64
N ALA A 542 18.44 -5.50 17.23
CA ALA A 542 17.37 -5.97 18.10
C ALA A 542 17.60 -7.43 18.57
N ILE A 543 18.03 -8.31 17.68
CA ILE A 543 18.41 -9.70 18.02
C ILE A 543 19.58 -9.70 19.01
N SER A 544 20.60 -8.89 18.77
CA SER A 544 21.77 -8.76 19.66
C SER A 544 21.38 -8.27 21.07
N LYS A 545 20.48 -7.28 21.16
CA LYS A 545 19.92 -6.81 22.44
C LYS A 545 19.13 -7.90 23.17
N LYS A 546 18.35 -8.71 22.44
CA LYS A 546 17.61 -9.85 23.02
C LYS A 546 18.53 -10.95 23.58
N ILE A 547 19.67 -11.19 22.95
CA ILE A 547 20.73 -12.07 23.50
C ILE A 547 21.22 -11.52 24.84
N ALA A 548 21.63 -10.25 24.89
CA ALA A 548 22.12 -9.64 26.13
C ALA A 548 21.08 -9.64 27.27
N ILE A 549 19.79 -9.42 26.95
CA ILE A 549 18.69 -9.55 27.91
C ILE A 549 18.58 -10.98 28.43
N SER A 550 18.64 -11.97 27.54
CA SER A 550 18.53 -13.39 27.90
C SER A 550 19.70 -13.84 28.78
N GLU A 551 20.92 -13.42 28.46
CA GLU A 551 22.14 -13.71 29.25
C GLU A 551 22.07 -13.10 30.66
N LYS A 552 21.54 -11.87 30.77
CA LYS A 552 21.35 -11.23 32.08
C LYS A 552 20.35 -12.00 32.94
N ARG A 553 19.25 -12.47 32.35
CA ARG A 553 18.22 -13.23 33.06
C ARG A 553 18.63 -14.65 33.42
N LEU A 554 19.56 -15.26 32.67
CA LEU A 554 20.14 -16.57 32.98
C LEU A 554 21.04 -16.57 34.23
N LYS A 555 21.57 -15.39 34.60
CA LYS A 555 22.43 -15.18 35.76
C LYS A 555 21.66 -14.78 37.03
N GLN A 556 20.35 -14.52 36.90
CA GLN A 556 19.43 -14.20 38.00
C GLN A 556 18.64 -15.44 38.35
#